data_AF-A0A7S0WHU6-F1
#
_entry.id   AF-A0A7S0WHU6-F1
#
_cell.length_a   1.000
_cell.length_b   1.000
_cell.length_c   1.000
_cell.angle_alpha   90.00
_cell.angle_beta   90.00
_cell.angle_gamma   90.00
#
_symmetry.space_group_name_H-M   'P 1'
#
loop_
_entity.id
_entity.type
_entity.pdbx_description
1 polymer ?
#
loop_
_entity_poly.entity_id
_entity_poly.type
_entity_poly.pdbx_seq_one_letter_code
_entity_poly.pdbx_strand_id
1 'polypeptide(L)'
;IWVYPLPQDIVYHVHWRSDDLYFVEQTFIGRLLTDNQILTHDPEQADLFCVPALVAVAGGNVHWENRAEIHTTRVLQYILRTFPYWNRTGGRDHFLWDTADAGAVPWGQATPLLAAPIKV
;
A
#
# COMPACT_ATOMS: atom_id res chain seq x y z
N ILE A 1 -14.52 1.41 -3.61
CA ILE A 1 -13.03 1.33 -3.53
C ILE A 1 -12.50 0.69 -4.80
N TRP A 2 -11.41 1.19 -5.37
CA TRP A 2 -10.69 0.52 -6.46
C TRP A 2 -9.29 0.12 -6.01
N VAL A 3 -8.82 -1.06 -6.42
CA VAL A 3 -7.52 -1.61 -5.99
C VAL A 3 -6.56 -1.60 -7.18
N TYR A 4 -5.36 -1.06 -6.98
CA TYR A 4 -4.35 -1.07 -8.03
C TYR A 4 -3.97 -2.51 -8.44
N PRO A 5 -4.03 -2.85 -9.74
CA PRO A 5 -3.60 -4.15 -10.24
C PRO A 5 -2.06 -4.16 -10.37
N LEU A 6 -1.38 -4.27 -9.24
CA LEU A 6 0.08 -4.24 -9.18
C LEU A 6 0.69 -5.59 -9.61
N PRO A 7 1.73 -5.60 -10.45
CA PRO A 7 2.48 -6.81 -10.75
C PRO A 7 3.13 -7.44 -9.52
N GLN A 8 3.24 -8.77 -9.52
CA GLN A 8 3.80 -9.53 -8.39
C GLN A 8 5.25 -9.11 -8.08
N ASP A 9 6.07 -8.80 -9.09
CA ASP A 9 7.47 -8.37 -8.95
C ASP A 9 7.63 -6.93 -8.43
N ILE A 10 6.57 -6.13 -8.48
CA ILE A 10 6.52 -4.81 -7.84
C ILE A 10 6.22 -4.96 -6.34
N VAL A 11 5.26 -5.82 -5.98
CA VAL A 11 4.82 -6.02 -4.59
C VAL A 11 5.78 -6.90 -3.79
N TYR A 12 6.38 -7.91 -4.40
CA TYR A 12 7.19 -8.92 -3.69
C TYR A 12 8.67 -8.88 -4.06
N HIS A 13 9.20 -7.69 -4.33
CA HIS A 13 10.60 -7.52 -4.73
C HIS A 13 11.63 -7.87 -3.63
N VAL A 14 11.21 -7.94 -2.37
CA VAL A 14 12.07 -8.27 -1.22
C VAL A 14 11.77 -9.66 -0.69
N HIS A 15 12.78 -10.31 -0.09
CA HIS A 15 12.61 -11.63 0.52
C HIS A 15 11.48 -11.60 1.56
N TRP A 16 10.47 -12.41 1.30
CA TRP A 16 9.32 -12.64 2.17
C TRP A 16 9.75 -13.09 3.55
N ARG A 17 9.25 -12.41 4.58
CA ARG A 17 9.11 -13.01 5.91
C ARG A 17 7.63 -13.40 6.05
N SER A 18 7.32 -14.67 5.84
CA SER A 18 5.99 -15.19 6.22
C SER A 18 5.98 -15.41 7.73
N ASP A 19 5.96 -14.31 8.48
CA ASP A 19 5.66 -14.40 9.90
C ASP A 19 4.13 -14.42 10.03
N ASP A 20 3.59 -15.35 10.83
CA ASP A 20 2.15 -15.47 11.11
C ASP A 20 1.52 -14.15 11.59
N LEU A 21 2.34 -13.20 12.04
CA LEU A 21 1.93 -11.89 12.52
C LEU A 21 1.09 -11.09 11.49
N TYR A 22 1.33 -11.28 10.19
CA TYR A 22 0.63 -10.54 9.13
C TYR A 22 -0.54 -11.30 8.49
N PHE A 23 -0.91 -12.45 9.06
CA PHE A 23 -2.02 -13.26 8.55
C PHE A 23 -3.35 -12.50 8.52
N VAL A 24 -3.57 -11.60 9.49
CA VAL A 24 -4.80 -10.79 9.57
C VAL A 24 -4.90 -9.82 8.39
N GLU A 25 -3.81 -9.13 8.04
CA GLU A 25 -3.75 -8.23 6.88
C GLU A 25 -4.03 -9.01 5.59
N GLN A 26 -3.36 -10.16 5.41
CA GLN A 26 -3.56 -11.01 4.24
C GLN A 26 -5.01 -11.51 4.12
N THR A 27 -5.60 -11.95 5.24
CA THR A 27 -6.99 -12.41 5.28
C THR A 27 -7.95 -11.27 4.97
N PHE A 28 -7.71 -10.07 5.51
CA PHE A 28 -8.52 -8.89 5.25
C PHE A 28 -8.46 -8.51 3.77
N ILE A 29 -7.26 -8.40 3.19
CA ILE A 29 -7.08 -8.06 1.76
C ILE A 29 -7.75 -9.12 0.89
N GLY A 30 -7.57 -10.42 1.21
CA GLY A 30 -8.23 -11.51 0.49
C GLY A 30 -9.75 -11.38 0.48
N ARG A 31 -10.36 -11.01 1.61
CA ARG A 31 -11.81 -10.78 1.71
C ARG A 31 -12.23 -9.52 0.94
N LEU A 32 -11.52 -8.41 1.10
CA LEU A 32 -11.78 -7.17 0.38
C LEU A 32 -11.77 -7.40 -1.14
N LEU A 33 -10.78 -8.14 -1.65
CA LEU A 33 -10.65 -8.46 -3.08
C LEU A 33 -11.80 -9.30 -3.66
N THR A 34 -12.61 -9.93 -2.79
CA THR A 34 -13.77 -10.74 -3.20
C THR A 34 -15.11 -10.03 -2.98
N ASP A 35 -15.10 -8.84 -2.39
CA ASP A 35 -16.33 -8.11 -2.02
C ASP A 35 -16.74 -7.07 -3.08
N ASN A 36 -17.62 -7.49 -3.99
CA ASN A 36 -18.16 -6.63 -5.05
C ASN A 36 -19.16 -5.57 -4.55
N GLN A 37 -19.54 -5.56 -3.27
CA GLN A 37 -20.37 -4.49 -2.72
C GLN A 37 -19.54 -3.25 -2.37
N ILE A 38 -18.25 -3.45 -2.06
CA ILE A 38 -17.32 -2.40 -1.68
C ILE A 38 -16.38 -2.05 -2.84
N LEU A 39 -16.01 -3.03 -3.65
CA LEU A 39 -15.14 -2.83 -4.80
C LEU A 39 -15.90 -2.34 -6.03
N THR A 40 -15.28 -1.43 -6.75
CA THR A 40 -15.66 -1.09 -8.12
C THR A 40 -14.64 -1.64 -9.11
N HIS A 41 -15.09 -2.08 -10.27
CA HIS A 41 -14.24 -2.43 -11.40
C HIS A 41 -13.89 -1.22 -12.28
N ASP A 42 -14.60 -0.11 -12.09
CA ASP A 42 -14.38 1.15 -12.80
C ASP A 42 -13.71 2.17 -11.85
N PRO A 43 -12.43 2.53 -12.08
CA PRO A 43 -11.72 3.50 -11.25
C PRO A 43 -12.36 4.89 -11.27
N GLU A 44 -13.13 5.25 -12.31
CA GLU A 44 -13.83 6.54 -12.35
C GLU A 44 -14.99 6.62 -11.34
N GLN A 45 -15.50 5.47 -10.89
CA GLN A 45 -16.55 5.38 -9.87
C GLN A 45 -15.98 5.23 -8.45
N ALA A 46 -14.66 5.26 -8.30
CA ALA A 46 -14.02 5.01 -7.01
C ALA A 46 -13.87 6.30 -6.17
N ASP A 47 -14.41 6.25 -4.94
CA ASP A 47 -14.17 7.28 -3.92
C ASP A 47 -12.79 7.16 -3.26
N LEU A 48 -12.24 5.94 -3.19
CA LEU A 48 -10.96 5.63 -2.56
C LEU A 48 -10.17 4.60 -3.39
N PHE A 49 -8.85 4.76 -3.35
CA PHE A 49 -7.88 3.95 -4.07
C PHE A 49 -7.00 3.17 -3.10
N CYS A 50 -7.14 1.85 -3.13
CA CYS A 50 -6.37 0.92 -2.33
C CYS A 50 -5.04 0.62 -3.04
N VAL A 51 -3.93 0.87 -2.36
CA VAL A 51 -2.57 0.52 -2.78
C VAL A 51 -2.14 -0.75 -2.03
N PRO A 52 -2.14 -1.93 -2.67
CA PRO A 52 -1.77 -3.19 -2.01
C PRO A 52 -0.25 -3.33 -1.91
N ALA A 53 0.40 -2.40 -1.19
CA ALA A 53 1.85 -2.36 -1.05
C ALA A 53 2.40 -3.44 -0.10
N LEU A 54 1.57 -3.99 0.81
CA LEU A 54 1.98 -4.99 1.82
C LEU A 54 3.20 -4.51 2.61
N VAL A 55 3.12 -3.29 3.15
CA VAL A 55 4.26 -2.58 3.74
C VAL A 55 4.90 -3.40 4.85
N ALA A 56 4.09 -4.03 5.69
CA ALA A 56 4.53 -4.82 6.81
C ALA A 56 5.32 -6.07 6.38
N VAL A 57 4.95 -6.69 5.26
CA VAL A 57 5.67 -7.83 4.67
C VAL A 57 7.06 -7.42 4.18
N ALA A 58 7.20 -6.19 3.67
CA ALA A 58 8.48 -5.67 3.20
C ALA A 58 9.36 -5.09 4.31
N GLY A 59 8.76 -4.49 5.34
CA GLY A 59 9.44 -3.79 6.43
C GLY A 59 9.74 -4.62 7.68
N GLY A 60 8.98 -5.71 7.91
CA GLY A 60 9.00 -6.47 9.15
C GLY A 60 8.45 -5.70 10.37
N ASN A 61 8.43 -6.34 11.54
CA ASN A 61 7.67 -5.89 12.73
C ASN A 61 8.03 -4.51 13.31
N VAL A 62 9.15 -3.90 12.91
CA VAL A 62 9.65 -2.64 13.50
C VAL A 62 10.19 -1.65 12.46
N HIS A 63 9.78 -1.76 11.19
CA HIS A 63 10.29 -0.90 10.10
C HIS A 63 11.83 -0.76 10.11
N TRP A 64 12.53 -1.90 10.22
CA TRP A 64 13.99 -1.89 10.34
C TRP A 64 14.64 -1.40 9.03
N GLU A 65 15.68 -0.57 9.13
CA GLU A 65 16.52 -0.14 7.98
C GLU A 65 15.77 0.54 6.82
N ASN A 66 14.71 1.31 7.08
CA ASN A 66 13.93 2.04 6.05
C ASN A 66 13.37 1.16 4.91
N ARG A 67 13.29 -0.17 5.09
CA ARG A 67 12.87 -1.11 4.04
C ARG A 67 11.44 -0.85 3.59
N ALA A 68 10.56 -0.56 4.54
CA ALA A 68 9.17 -0.17 4.28
C ALA A 68 9.09 1.10 3.41
N GLU A 69 9.91 2.12 3.69
CA GLU A 69 9.93 3.36 2.93
C GLU A 69 10.43 3.15 1.50
N ILE A 70 11.54 2.41 1.33
CA ILE A 70 12.13 2.09 0.02
C ILE A 70 11.14 1.29 -0.82
N HIS A 71 10.53 0.27 -0.23
CA HIS A 71 9.53 -0.57 -0.88
C HIS A 71 8.30 0.22 -1.29
N THR A 72 7.70 0.97 -0.35
CA THR A 72 6.52 1.79 -0.62
C THR A 72 6.82 2.85 -1.68
N THR A 73 7.98 3.50 -1.62
CA THR A 73 8.42 4.48 -2.63
C THR A 73 8.47 3.84 -4.02
N ARG A 74 9.05 2.63 -4.14
CA ARG A 74 9.09 1.89 -5.42
C ARG A 74 7.68 1.61 -5.94
N VAL A 75 6.78 1.12 -5.09
CA VAL A 75 5.39 0.83 -5.46
C VAL A 75 4.68 2.10 -5.94
N LEU A 76 4.79 3.20 -5.20
CA LEU A 76 4.17 4.48 -5.56
C LEU A 76 4.76 5.08 -6.84
N GLN A 77 6.07 4.96 -7.05
CA GLN A 77 6.71 5.37 -8.31
C GLN A 77 6.21 4.56 -9.50
N TYR A 78 5.98 3.24 -9.33
CA TYR A 78 5.36 2.42 -10.36
C TYR A 78 3.94 2.90 -10.66
N ILE A 79 3.14 3.19 -9.63
CA ILE A 79 1.77 3.71 -9.78
C ILE A 79 1.76 5.02 -10.56
N LEU A 80 2.59 5.98 -10.16
CA LEU A 80 2.71 7.30 -10.81
C LEU A 80 3.05 7.21 -12.30
N ARG A 81 3.84 6.21 -12.70
CA ARG A 81 4.26 6.01 -14.09
C ARG A 81 3.23 5.26 -14.92
N THR A 82 2.39 4.44 -14.28
CA THR A 82 1.54 3.46 -14.96
C THR A 82 0.07 3.88 -15.01
N PHE A 83 -0.41 4.62 -14.00
CA PHE A 83 -1.83 4.93 -13.86
C PHE A 83 -2.05 6.45 -13.67
N PRO A 84 -3.08 7.02 -14.30
CA PRO A 84 -3.35 8.46 -14.22
C PRO A 84 -4.03 8.90 -12.91
N TYR A 85 -4.51 7.95 -12.08
CA TYR A 85 -5.43 8.26 -10.98
C TYR A 85 -4.78 8.93 -9.77
N TRP A 86 -3.48 8.74 -9.54
CA TRP A 86 -2.78 9.35 -8.40
C TRP A 86 -2.82 10.89 -8.46
N ASN A 87 -2.65 11.45 -9.65
CA ASN A 87 -2.54 12.90 -9.84
C ASN A 87 -3.88 13.64 -9.66
N ARG A 88 -5.02 12.93 -9.64
CA ARG A 88 -6.36 13.51 -9.44
C ARG A 88 -6.46 14.26 -8.12
N THR A 89 -5.87 13.71 -7.06
CA THR A 89 -5.85 14.29 -5.73
C THR A 89 -4.44 14.50 -5.19
N GLY A 90 -3.42 14.07 -5.93
CA GLY A 90 -2.04 14.02 -5.42
C GLY A 90 -1.89 12.98 -4.30
N GLY A 91 -2.65 11.89 -4.33
CA GLY A 91 -2.57 10.77 -3.38
C GLY A 91 -3.46 10.87 -2.14
N ARG A 92 -4.32 11.89 -2.01
CA ARG A 92 -5.14 12.10 -0.79
C ARG A 92 -6.34 11.16 -0.68
N ASP A 93 -6.78 10.57 -1.78
CA ASP A 93 -7.82 9.52 -1.82
C ASP A 93 -7.20 8.11 -1.90
N HIS A 94 -5.89 8.00 -1.73
CA HIS A 94 -5.14 6.75 -1.75
C HIS A 94 -4.86 6.28 -0.34
N PHE A 95 -4.98 4.98 -0.10
CA PHE A 95 -4.65 4.40 1.19
C PHE A 95 -3.89 3.08 1.05
N LEU A 96 -3.09 2.78 2.07
CA LEU A 96 -2.31 1.55 2.21
C LEU A 96 -2.36 1.07 3.66
N TRP A 97 -2.18 -0.24 3.84
CA TRP A 97 -2.05 -0.82 5.18
C TRP A 97 -0.61 -0.72 5.64
N ASP A 98 -0.45 -0.29 6.87
CA ASP A 98 0.83 -0.28 7.56
C ASP A 98 0.67 -0.88 8.96
N THR A 99 0.32 -2.16 9.01
CA THR A 99 0.05 -2.85 10.29
C THR A 99 1.27 -3.04 11.18
N ALA A 100 2.47 -2.71 10.69
CA ALA A 100 3.71 -2.71 11.46
C ALA A 100 4.04 -1.32 12.05
N ASP A 101 3.14 -0.34 11.90
CA ASP A 101 3.38 1.05 12.30
C ASP A 101 3.77 1.15 13.79
N ALA A 102 4.95 1.72 14.03
CA ALA A 102 5.47 2.00 15.37
C ALA A 102 5.08 3.41 15.87
N GLY A 103 4.20 4.12 15.17
CA GLY A 103 3.74 5.48 15.48
C GLY A 103 4.34 6.54 14.55
N ALA A 104 4.42 7.81 14.96
CA ALA A 104 4.84 8.91 14.07
C ALA A 104 6.31 8.86 13.56
N VAL A 105 7.11 7.89 13.99
CA VAL A 105 8.57 7.86 13.81
C VAL A 105 9.07 7.10 12.56
N PRO A 106 8.46 5.98 12.08
CA PRO A 106 8.96 5.25 10.91
C PRO A 106 8.88 6.05 9.61
N TRP A 107 7.95 7.01 9.52
CA TRP A 107 7.75 7.90 8.38
C TRP A 107 8.31 9.31 8.64
N GLY A 108 9.11 9.51 9.70
CA GLY A 108 9.51 10.84 10.20
C GLY A 108 10.32 11.69 9.23
N GLN A 109 10.77 11.13 8.09
CA GLN A 109 11.39 11.85 6.97
C GLN A 109 10.67 11.58 5.64
N ALA A 110 9.40 11.17 5.69
CA ALA A 110 8.62 10.79 4.52
C ALA A 110 8.66 11.90 3.47
N THR A 111 9.11 11.53 2.28
CA THR A 111 9.01 12.37 1.09
C THR A 111 7.55 12.77 0.85
N PRO A 112 7.24 13.87 0.14
CA PRO A 112 5.86 14.22 -0.19
C PRO A 112 5.05 13.07 -0.81
N LEU A 113 5.73 12.19 -1.55
CA LEU A 113 5.14 10.98 -2.12
C LEU A 113 4.66 9.98 -1.05
N LEU A 114 5.49 9.73 -0.03
CA LEU A 114 5.15 8.85 1.09
C LEU A 114 4.17 9.51 2.07
N ALA A 115 4.19 10.84 2.18
CA ALA A 115 3.30 11.59 3.06
C ALA A 115 1.86 11.66 2.53
N ALA A 116 1.68 11.62 1.21
CA ALA A 116 0.39 11.82 0.55
C ALA A 116 -0.74 10.82 0.90
N PRO A 117 -0.52 9.48 0.84
CA PRO A 117 -1.60 8.52 1.08
C PRO A 117 -1.95 8.40 2.57
N ILE A 118 -3.19 8.00 2.83
CA ILE A 118 -3.69 7.58 4.13
C ILE A 118 -3.00 6.26 4.53
N LYS A 119 -2.44 6.20 5.74
CA LYS A 119 -1.89 4.96 6.32
C LYS A 119 -2.92 4.42 7.29
N VAL A 120 -3.27 3.14 7.14
CA VAL A 120 -4.29 2.43 7.93
C VAL A 120 -3.65 1.32 8.72
#